data_AF-A0A0F2R9C2-F1
#
_entry.id   AF-A0A0F2R9C2-F1
#
_cell.length_a   1.000
_cell.length_b   1.000
_cell.length_c   1.000
_cell.angle_alpha   90.00
_cell.angle_beta   90.00
_cell.angle_gamma   90.00
#
_symmetry.space_group_name_H-M   'P 1'
#
loop_
_entity.id
_entity.type
_entity.pdbx_description
1 polymer ?
#
loop_
_entity_poly.entity_id
_entity_poly.type
_entity_poly.pdbx_seq_one_letter_code
_entity_poly.pdbx_strand_id
1 'polypeptide(L)'
;MSRPEQTLPEIEDILQDNPGWLDEAIDTPSVARLTGVPVCTLATWRCRGGGPPYMKLGSAVRYRRRTVLKWLAECEKSDADTSPKRHV
;
A
#
# COMPACT_ATOMS: atom_id res chain seq x y z
N MET A 1 -2.18 23.21 -32.69
CA MET A 1 -3.22 22.32 -32.12
C MET A 1 -2.64 21.72 -30.85
N SER A 2 -2.84 22.40 -29.72
CA SER A 2 -2.24 22.02 -28.43
C SER A 2 -3.01 20.86 -27.83
N ARG A 3 -2.28 19.80 -27.45
CA ARG A 3 -2.81 18.66 -26.69
C ARG A 3 -3.43 19.23 -25.40
N PRO A 4 -4.70 18.98 -25.07
CA PRO A 4 -5.22 19.40 -23.78
C PRO A 4 -4.36 18.72 -22.73
N GLU A 5 -3.76 19.51 -21.83
CA GLU A 5 -3.10 18.98 -20.65
C GLU A 5 -4.14 18.13 -19.93
N GLN A 6 -3.94 16.81 -19.98
CA GLN A 6 -4.59 15.92 -19.04
C GLN A 6 -3.93 16.19 -17.70
N THR A 7 -4.28 17.31 -17.08
CA THR A 7 -4.06 17.53 -15.65
C THR A 7 -4.83 16.41 -14.99
N LEU A 8 -4.10 15.36 -14.60
CA LEU A 8 -4.64 14.31 -13.76
C LEU A 8 -5.39 15.02 -12.62
N PRO A 9 -6.66 14.69 -12.37
CA PRO A 9 -7.39 15.30 -11.27
C PRO A 9 -6.54 15.15 -10.00
N GLU A 10 -6.44 16.25 -9.24
CA GLU A 10 -5.77 16.25 -7.95
C GLU A 10 -6.29 15.07 -7.12
N ILE A 11 -5.42 14.46 -6.32
CA ILE A 11 -5.77 13.28 -5.50
C ILE A 11 -7.05 13.54 -4.69
N GLU A 12 -7.25 14.79 -4.28
CA GLU A 12 -8.46 15.34 -3.65
C GLU A 12 -9.75 15.21 -4.46
N ASP A 13 -9.75 15.40 -5.79
CA ASP A 13 -10.96 15.28 -6.63
C ASP A 13 -11.38 13.82 -6.81
N ILE A 14 -10.43 12.89 -6.87
CA ILE A 14 -10.70 11.44 -6.91
C ILE A 14 -11.28 10.96 -5.56
N LEU A 15 -10.92 11.63 -4.46
CA LEU A 15 -11.38 11.33 -3.11
C LEU A 15 -12.82 11.77 -2.83
N GLN A 16 -13.32 12.78 -3.55
CA GLN A 16 -14.63 13.41 -3.30
C GLN A 16 -15.80 12.45 -3.60
N ASP A 17 -15.65 11.53 -4.56
CA ASP A 17 -16.71 10.60 -5.00
C ASP A 17 -16.77 9.29 -4.19
N ASN A 18 -15.77 8.98 -3.36
CA ASN A 18 -15.78 7.75 -2.53
C ASN A 18 -14.84 7.88 -1.31
N PRO A 19 -15.24 8.61 -0.26
CA PRO A 19 -14.43 8.75 0.96
C PRO A 19 -14.15 7.40 1.66
N GLY A 20 -14.93 6.36 1.34
CA GLY A 20 -14.72 5.00 1.84
C GLY A 20 -13.49 4.28 1.26
N TRP A 21 -12.93 4.73 0.14
CA TRP A 21 -11.85 4.00 -0.55
C TRP A 21 -10.52 3.99 0.22
N LEU A 22 -10.21 5.07 0.95
CA LEU A 22 -9.01 5.15 1.78
C LEU A 22 -9.17 4.43 3.13
N ASP A 23 -10.38 4.42 3.67
CA ASP A 23 -10.71 3.69 4.90
C ASP A 23 -11.09 2.22 4.66
N GLU A 24 -11.16 1.82 3.38
CA GLU A 24 -11.43 0.45 2.98
C GLU A 24 -10.36 -0.51 3.52
N ALA A 25 -10.83 -1.58 4.14
CA ALA A 25 -10.01 -2.67 4.62
C ALA A 25 -9.69 -3.62 3.46
N ILE A 26 -8.56 -3.41 2.80
CA ILE A 26 -8.06 -4.23 1.70
C ILE A 26 -7.38 -5.51 2.21
N ASP A 27 -7.43 -6.56 1.41
CA ASP A 27 -6.82 -7.84 1.70
C ASP A 27 -5.34 -7.89 1.30
N THR A 28 -4.63 -8.91 1.78
CA THR A 28 -3.19 -9.07 1.54
C THR A 28 -2.79 -9.03 0.05
N PRO A 29 -3.47 -9.74 -0.88
CA PRO A 29 -3.09 -9.66 -2.29
C PRO A 29 -3.37 -8.29 -2.91
N SER A 30 -4.38 -7.54 -2.45
CA SER A 30 -4.58 -6.15 -2.87
C SER A 30 -3.46 -5.24 -2.38
N VAL A 31 -2.99 -5.42 -1.15
CA VAL A 31 -1.80 -4.71 -0.64
C VAL A 31 -0.57 -5.05 -1.46
N ALA A 32 -0.36 -6.33 -1.78
CA ALA A 32 0.76 -6.77 -2.61
C ALA A 32 0.75 -6.11 -3.99
N ARG A 33 -0.43 -5.97 -4.61
CA ARG A 33 -0.59 -5.24 -5.88
C ARG A 33 -0.32 -3.75 -5.73
N LEU A 34 -0.72 -3.16 -4.60
CA LEU A 34 -0.55 -1.73 -4.32
C LEU A 34 0.92 -1.37 -4.06
N THR A 35 1.63 -2.17 -3.26
CA THR A 35 3.03 -1.91 -2.87
C THR A 35 4.03 -2.52 -3.86
N GLY A 36 3.61 -3.41 -4.74
CA GLY A 36 4.49 -4.23 -5.58
C GLY A 36 5.25 -5.32 -4.81
N VAL A 37 4.97 -5.49 -3.51
CA VAL A 37 5.65 -6.47 -2.65
C VAL A 37 4.91 -7.80 -2.72
N PRO A 38 5.59 -8.95 -2.95
CA PRO A 38 4.94 -10.26 -2.96
C PRO A 38 4.19 -10.57 -1.65
N VAL A 39 3.06 -11.27 -1.76
CA VAL A 39 2.24 -11.72 -0.60
C VAL A 39 3.09 -12.52 0.40
N CYS A 40 3.98 -13.38 -0.09
CA CYS A 40 4.89 -14.17 0.76
C CYS A 40 5.85 -13.29 1.57
N THR A 41 6.34 -12.20 0.98
CA THR A 41 7.19 -11.21 1.66
C THR A 41 6.39 -10.47 2.72
N LEU A 42 5.16 -10.04 2.42
CA LEU A 42 4.27 -9.43 3.42
C LEU A 42 3.99 -10.38 4.59
N ALA A 43 3.78 -11.68 4.32
CA ALA A 43 3.61 -12.68 5.37
C ALA A 43 4.87 -12.85 6.22
N THR A 44 6.05 -12.84 5.59
CA THR A 44 7.34 -12.91 6.29
C THR A 44 7.57 -11.68 7.18
N TRP A 45 7.24 -10.48 6.69
CA TRP A 45 7.31 -9.25 7.47
C TRP A 45 6.41 -9.28 8.69
N ARG A 46 5.17 -9.81 8.58
CA ARG A 46 4.30 -10.01 9.75
C ARG A 46 4.95 -10.86 10.83
N CYS A 47 5.59 -11.97 10.45
CA CYS A 47 6.27 -12.85 11.39
C CYS A 47 7.49 -12.18 12.04
N ARG A 48 8.17 -11.30 11.31
CA ARG A 48 9.34 -10.56 11.78
C ARG A 48 9.01 -9.26 12.52
N GLY A 49 7.72 -8.91 12.64
CA GLY A 49 7.27 -7.67 13.27
C GLY A 49 7.51 -6.41 12.44
N GLY A 50 7.72 -6.55 11.12
CA GLY A 50 7.91 -5.44 10.19
C GLY A 50 6.77 -5.26 9.20
N GLY A 51 6.90 -4.25 8.34
CA GLY A 51 5.98 -3.96 7.24
C GLY A 51 4.76 -3.11 7.64
N PRO A 52 3.79 -2.96 6.73
CA PRO A 52 2.66 -2.08 6.94
C PRO A 52 1.76 -2.57 8.10
N PRO A 53 1.20 -1.65 8.90
CA PRO A 53 0.30 -2.02 10.00
C PRO A 53 -0.91 -2.81 9.47
N TYR A 54 -1.19 -3.93 10.11
CA TYR A 54 -2.28 -4.84 9.75
C TYR A 54 -3.32 -4.93 10.87
N MET A 55 -4.56 -5.19 10.48
CA MET A 55 -5.66 -5.48 11.39
C MET A 55 -6.04 -6.96 11.25
N LYS A 56 -6.07 -7.66 12.38
CA LYS A 56 -6.53 -9.04 12.43
C LYS A 56 -8.02 -9.06 12.77
N LEU A 57 -8.87 -9.42 11.81
CA LEU A 57 -10.29 -9.66 12.01
C LEU A 57 -10.52 -11.18 12.05
N GLY A 58 -10.37 -11.76 13.25
CA GLY A 58 -10.48 -13.20 13.46
C GLY A 58 -9.39 -13.97 12.69
N SER A 59 -9.79 -14.74 11.68
CA SER A 59 -8.88 -15.47 10.79
C SER A 59 -8.37 -14.63 9.61
N ALA A 60 -9.07 -13.54 9.27
CA ALA A 60 -8.71 -12.69 8.14
C ALA A 60 -7.72 -11.59 8.55
N VAL A 61 -6.68 -11.38 7.75
CA VAL A 61 -5.77 -10.24 7.87
C VAL A 61 -6.13 -9.20 6.82
N ARG A 62 -6.45 -8.00 7.29
CA ARG A 62 -6.82 -6.86 6.46
C ARG A 62 -5.92 -5.68 6.75
N TYR A 63 -5.85 -4.77 5.81
CA TYR A 63 -5.05 -3.56 5.88
C TYR A 63 -5.93 -2.38 5.54
N ARG A 64 -5.85 -1.29 6.29
CA ARG A 64 -6.46 -0.05 5.81
C ARG A 64 -5.59 0.53 4.71
N ARG A 65 -6.20 0.87 3.58
CA ARG A 65 -5.50 1.45 2.43
C ARG A 65 -4.69 2.70 2.83
N ARG A 66 -5.30 3.63 3.60
CA ARG A 66 -4.62 4.82 4.13
C ARG A 66 -3.35 4.50 4.95
N THR A 67 -3.38 3.41 5.70
CA THR A 67 -2.29 3.04 6.60
C THR A 67 -1.13 2.42 5.82
N VAL A 68 -1.43 1.65 4.77
CA VAL A 68 -0.42 1.14 3.84
C VAL A 68 0.24 2.28 3.07
N LEU A 69 -0.54 3.26 2.59
CA LEU A 69 0.00 4.44 1.90
C LEU A 69 0.86 5.29 2.83
N LYS A 70 0.43 5.50 4.08
CA LYS A 70 1.23 6.20 5.09
C LYS A 70 2.56 5.49 5.34
N TRP A 71 2.53 4.16 5.46
CA TRP A 71 3.74 3.35 5.61
C TRP A 71 4.67 3.49 4.40
N LEU A 72 4.14 3.50 3.17
CA LEU A 72 4.95 3.76 1.97
C LEU A 72 5.64 5.13 2.01
N ALA A 73 4.93 6.18 2.44
CA ALA A 73 5.49 7.53 2.59
C ALA A 73 6.54 7.61 3.73
N GLU A 74 6.39 6.81 4.78
CA GLU A 74 7.40 6.65 5.83
C GLU A 74 8.63 5.90 5.31
N CYS A 75 8.43 4.88 4.46
CA CYS A 75 9.51 4.14 3.79
C CYS A 75 10.26 4.99 2.76
N GLU A 76 9.59 5.88 2.03
CA GLU A 76 10.24 6.84 1.11
C GLU A 76 11.18 7.81 1.85
N LYS A 77 10.84 8.17 3.09
CA LYS A 77 11.76 8.93 3.97
C LYS A 77 12.84 8.05 4.60
N SER A 78 12.66 6.73 4.55
CA SER A 78 13.52 5.70 5.13
C SER A 78 14.14 4.86 4.03
N ASP A 79 14.77 5.50 3.03
CA ASP A 79 15.51 4.85 1.95
C ASP A 79 16.83 4.19 2.44
N ALA A 80 16.77 3.45 3.54
CA ALA A 80 17.84 2.60 4.01
C ALA A 80 17.23 1.30 4.56
N ASP A 81 17.35 0.24 3.77
CA ASP A 81 16.92 -1.15 4.04
C ASP A 81 15.45 -1.42 3.70
N THR A 82 15.11 -2.13 2.62
CA THR A 82 15.41 -3.56 2.47
C THR A 82 15.33 -3.98 1.00
N SER A 83 16.47 -4.46 0.48
CA SER A 83 16.60 -5.15 -0.80
C SER A 83 15.94 -6.55 -0.75
N PRO A 84 15.25 -7.03 -1.80
CA PRO A 84 15.12 -8.45 -2.01
C PRO A 84 16.20 -8.90 -3.01
N LYS A 85 17.21 -9.59 -2.47
CA LYS A 85 18.17 -10.39 -3.23
C LYS A 85 17.43 -11.28 -4.22
N ARG A 86 17.66 -11.06 -5.53
CA ARG A 86 17.33 -12.04 -6.57
C ARG A 86 18.19 -13.28 -6.33
N HIS A 87 17.56 -14.40 -5.97
CA HIS A 87 18.20 -15.72 -6.10
C HIS A 87 18.03 -16.17 -7.55
N VAL A 88 19.17 -16.36 -8.22
CA VAL A 88 19.33 -17.14 -9.45
C VAL A 88 19.49 -18.62 -9.09
#